data_AF-A0A1F8PL06-F1
#
_entry.id   AF-A0A1F8PL06-F1
#
_cell.length_a   1.000
_cell.length_b   1.000
_cell.length_c   1.000
_cell.angle_alpha   90.00
_cell.angle_beta   90.00
_cell.angle_gamma   90.00
#
_symmetry.space_group_name_H-M   'P 1'
#
loop_
_entity.id
_entity.type
_entity.pdbx_description
1 polymer ?
#
loop_
_entity_poly.entity_id
_entity_poly.type
_entity_poly.pdbx_seq_one_letter_code
_entity_poly.pdbx_strand_id
1 'polypeptide(L)'
;MYLLEYEYAKYYDRANLLSGGSMLRNPVLDFLLPSLLLIRVVSILDAALQFELDRQSVRLPKGVYHDDLKGRIGILGDSGKLSTKDNLQSLRCRRNDLAHKLLFATWDELSAAVDLVEAALQELAIVGARPTLEYFGERSAVSESPDPNALFIRKFKCGIKENGQVALEHSWTEKL
;
A
#
# COMPACT_ATOMS: atom_id res chain seq x y z
N MET A 1 6.95 4.49 -2.84
CA MET A 1 5.76 5.24 -2.38
C MET A 1 4.65 4.33 -1.86
N TYR A 2 4.10 3.38 -2.64
CA TYR A 2 3.00 2.51 -2.19
C TYR A 2 3.27 1.76 -0.87
N LEU A 3 4.44 1.15 -0.70
CA LEU A 3 4.78 0.43 0.54
C LEU A 3 4.77 1.32 1.79
N LEU A 4 5.15 2.60 1.66
CA LEU A 4 5.08 3.57 2.77
C LEU A 4 3.63 3.87 3.14
N GLU A 5 2.76 4.05 2.15
CA GLU A 5 1.33 4.30 2.37
C GLU A 5 0.64 3.06 2.97
N TYR A 6 0.95 1.88 2.46
CA TYR A 6 0.47 0.60 2.97
C TYR A 6 0.88 0.39 4.43
N GLU A 7 2.17 0.59 4.74
CA GLU A 7 2.66 0.41 6.10
C GLU A 7 2.05 1.44 7.04
N TYR A 8 1.96 2.71 6.64
CA TYR A 8 1.32 3.76 7.43
C TYR A 8 -0.17 3.46 7.69
N ALA A 9 -0.89 2.96 6.69
CA ALA A 9 -2.31 2.66 6.80
C ALA A 9 -2.62 1.57 7.84
N LYS A 10 -1.70 0.64 8.12
CA LYS A 10 -1.86 -0.36 9.20
C LYS A 10 -1.97 0.28 10.59
N TYR A 11 -1.49 1.51 10.74
CA TYR A 11 -1.42 2.23 12.01
C TYR A 11 -2.33 3.47 12.04
N TYR A 12 -3.35 3.52 11.19
CA TYR A 12 -4.24 4.68 11.07
C TYR A 12 -4.92 5.06 12.40
N ASP A 13 -5.12 4.10 13.30
CA ASP A 13 -5.71 4.30 14.63
C ASP A 13 -4.71 4.87 15.66
N ARG A 14 -3.40 4.74 15.42
CA ARG A 14 -2.36 5.15 16.36
C ARG A 14 -2.14 6.65 16.45
N ALA A 15 -2.59 7.42 15.46
CA ALA A 15 -2.57 8.88 15.54
C ALA A 15 -3.43 9.39 16.71
N ASN A 16 -4.59 8.76 16.95
CA ASN A 16 -5.51 9.14 18.03
C ASN A 16 -4.93 8.88 19.43
N LEU A 17 -4.05 7.88 19.57
CA LEU A 17 -3.37 7.58 20.82
C LEU A 17 -2.40 8.69 21.23
N LEU A 18 -1.77 9.35 20.25
CA LEU A 18 -0.81 10.41 20.52
C LEU A 18 -1.49 11.59 21.22
N SER A 19 -2.67 11.97 20.74
CA SER A 19 -3.55 13.02 21.30
C SER A 19 -4.16 12.68 22.66
N GLY A 20 -3.93 11.48 23.20
CA GLY A 20 -4.55 11.04 24.47
C GLY A 20 -6.03 10.69 24.35
N GLY A 21 -6.54 10.52 23.12
CA GLY A 21 -7.86 9.95 22.87
C GLY A 21 -7.89 8.44 23.12
N SER A 22 -9.10 7.88 23.24
CA SER A 22 -9.25 6.43 23.22
C SER A 22 -8.94 5.88 21.83
N MET A 23 -8.51 4.61 21.77
CA MET A 23 -8.23 3.88 20.54
C MET A 23 -9.55 3.59 19.81
N LEU A 24 -10.17 4.63 19.22
CA LEU A 24 -11.38 4.48 18.44
C LEU A 24 -10.99 4.05 17.04
N ARG A 25 -11.02 2.74 16.81
CA ARG A 25 -10.98 2.19 15.46
C ARG A 25 -12.20 2.66 14.71
N ASN A 26 -11.99 3.14 13.50
CA ASN A 26 -13.08 3.52 12.62
C ASN A 26 -13.51 2.26 11.86
N PRO A 27 -14.67 1.66 12.17
CA PRO A 27 -15.09 0.40 11.56
C PRO A 27 -15.26 0.50 10.05
N VAL A 28 -15.57 1.70 9.52
CA VAL A 28 -15.64 1.94 8.08
C VAL A 28 -14.25 1.88 7.46
N LEU A 29 -13.23 2.44 8.11
CA LEU A 29 -11.85 2.38 7.63
C LEU A 29 -11.26 0.97 7.73
N ASP A 30 -11.47 0.28 8.86
CA ASP A 30 -11.05 -1.13 9.02
C ASP A 30 -11.61 -2.02 7.90
N PHE A 31 -12.82 -1.71 7.46
CA PHE A 31 -13.53 -2.49 6.46
C PHE A 31 -13.16 -2.13 5.02
N LEU A 32 -12.93 -0.84 4.73
CA LEU A 32 -12.70 -0.36 3.36
C LEU A 32 -11.22 -0.29 2.98
N LEU A 33 -10.32 0.06 3.91
CA LEU A 33 -8.91 0.29 3.60
C LEU A 33 -8.23 -0.93 2.95
N PRO A 34 -8.42 -2.17 3.43
CA PRO A 34 -7.75 -3.32 2.82
C PRO A 34 -8.16 -3.52 1.36
N SER A 35 -9.46 -3.40 1.05
CA SER A 35 -9.98 -3.52 -0.31
C SER A 35 -9.42 -2.45 -1.24
N LEU A 36 -9.43 -1.19 -0.81
CA LEU A 36 -8.95 -0.06 -1.61
C LEU A 36 -7.46 -0.20 -1.93
N LEU A 37 -6.66 -0.58 -0.94
CA LEU A 37 -5.23 -0.82 -1.11
C LEU A 37 -4.96 -2.05 -1.99
N LEU A 38 -5.76 -3.12 -1.87
CA LEU A 38 -5.63 -4.31 -2.72
C LEU A 38 -5.90 -3.97 -4.19
N ILE A 39 -6.96 -3.22 -4.47
CA ILE A 39 -7.24 -2.74 -5.82
C ILE A 39 -6.05 -1.94 -6.35
N ARG A 40 -5.50 -1.03 -5.53
CA ARG A 40 -4.35 -0.19 -5.90
C ARG A 40 -3.08 -1.01 -6.18
N VAL A 41 -2.74 -2.01 -5.36
CA VAL A 41 -1.54 -2.83 -5.61
C VAL A 41 -1.66 -3.65 -6.90
N VAL A 42 -2.86 -4.12 -7.24
CA VAL A 42 -3.11 -4.82 -8.50
C VAL A 42 -3.02 -3.88 -9.71
N SER A 43 -3.44 -2.62 -9.58
CA SER A 43 -3.22 -1.61 -10.62
C SER A 43 -1.73 -1.28 -10.81
N ILE A 44 -0.94 -1.25 -9.73
CA ILE A 44 0.52 -1.08 -9.80
C ILE A 44 1.17 -2.26 -10.51
N LEU A 45 0.75 -3.49 -10.19
CA LEU A 45 1.19 -4.68 -10.91
C LEU A 45 0.91 -4.54 -12.41
N ASP A 46 -0.31 -4.20 -12.82
CA ASP A 46 -0.68 -4.06 -14.23
C ASP A 46 0.21 -3.05 -14.98
N ALA A 47 0.42 -1.89 -14.38
CA ALA A 47 1.30 -0.86 -14.95
C ALA A 47 2.76 -1.35 -15.06
N ALA A 48 3.26 -2.07 -14.06
CA ALA A 48 4.62 -2.60 -14.07
C ALA A 48 4.81 -3.72 -15.09
N LEU A 49 3.83 -4.62 -15.25
CA LEU A 49 3.87 -5.66 -16.29
C LEU A 49 3.81 -5.05 -17.69
N GLN A 50 3.01 -4.00 -17.89
CA GLN A 50 3.00 -3.25 -19.14
C GLN A 50 4.36 -2.63 -19.43
N PHE A 51 4.95 -1.95 -18.44
CA PHE A 51 6.29 -1.37 -18.56
C PHE A 51 7.33 -2.43 -18.95
N GLU A 52 7.27 -3.62 -18.36
CA GLU A 52 8.23 -4.69 -18.65
C GLU A 52 8.10 -5.22 -20.09
N LEU A 53 6.88 -5.36 -20.59
CA LEU A 53 6.65 -5.75 -21.98
C LEU A 53 7.15 -4.69 -22.95
N ASP A 54 6.89 -3.41 -22.66
CA ASP A 54 7.36 -2.28 -23.46
C ASP A 54 8.90 -2.20 -23.47
N ARG A 55 9.53 -2.36 -22.30
CA ARG A 55 11.00 -2.39 -22.15
C ARG A 55 11.65 -3.46 -23.02
N GLN A 56 10.98 -4.60 -23.20
CA GLN A 56 11.47 -5.72 -24.01
C GLN A 56 10.99 -5.68 -25.46
N SER A 57 10.22 -4.66 -25.85
CA SER A 57 9.56 -4.58 -27.16
C SER A 57 8.71 -5.81 -27.49
N VAL A 58 8.16 -6.47 -26.45
CA VAL A 58 7.30 -7.64 -26.61
C VAL A 58 5.89 -7.17 -26.91
N ARG A 59 5.36 -7.52 -28.07
CA ARG A 59 3.96 -7.31 -28.40
C ARG A 59 3.15 -8.55 -28.10
N LEU A 60 1.97 -8.37 -27.51
CA LEU A 60 1.01 -9.45 -27.29
C LEU A 60 0.56 -10.04 -28.65
N PRO A 61 0.77 -11.34 -28.91
CA PRO A 61 0.28 -11.99 -30.12
C PRO A 61 -1.24 -11.84 -30.24
N LYS A 62 -1.69 -11.25 -31.35
CA LYS A 62 -3.13 -11.08 -31.62
C LYS A 62 -3.82 -12.44 -31.65
N GLY A 63 -4.92 -12.55 -30.90
CA GLY A 63 -5.77 -13.75 -30.85
C GLY A 63 -5.37 -14.78 -29.79
N VAL A 64 -4.20 -14.65 -29.16
CA VAL A 64 -3.78 -15.54 -28.04
C VAL A 64 -3.92 -14.83 -26.70
N TYR A 65 -3.46 -13.59 -26.61
CA TYR A 65 -3.57 -12.76 -25.41
C TYR A 65 -4.31 -11.46 -25.72
N HIS A 66 -5.08 -10.98 -24.75
CA HIS A 66 -5.71 -9.66 -24.78
C HIS A 66 -4.79 -8.61 -24.17
N ASP A 67 -4.93 -7.36 -24.60
CA ASP A 67 -4.21 -6.22 -24.04
C ASP A 67 -4.83 -5.78 -22.70
N ASP A 68 -4.74 -6.67 -21.73
CA ASP A 68 -5.22 -6.49 -20.37
C ASP A 68 -4.28 -7.17 -19.37
N LEU A 69 -4.52 -6.95 -18.07
CA LEU A 69 -3.74 -7.57 -17.00
C LEU A 69 -3.71 -9.11 -17.12
N LYS A 70 -4.80 -9.74 -17.57
CA LYS A 70 -4.84 -11.20 -17.75
C LYS A 70 -3.84 -11.65 -18.82
N GLY A 71 -3.83 -10.98 -19.97
CA GLY A 71 -2.92 -11.27 -21.07
C GLY A 71 -1.47 -10.98 -20.73
N ARG A 72 -1.20 -9.87 -20.02
CA ARG A 72 0.15 -9.52 -19.55
C ARG A 72 0.73 -10.55 -18.58
N ILE A 73 -0.06 -11.00 -17.60
CA ILE A 73 0.34 -12.13 -16.72
C ILE A 73 0.54 -13.40 -17.54
N GLY A 74 -0.36 -13.66 -18.50
CA GLY A 74 -0.32 -14.84 -19.37
C GLY A 74 1.00 -14.97 -20.12
N ILE A 75 1.35 -13.95 -20.92
CA ILE A 75 2.55 -13.99 -21.76
C ILE A 75 3.84 -14.05 -20.94
N LEU A 76 3.93 -13.29 -19.85
CA LEU A 76 5.12 -13.27 -19.00
C LEU A 76 5.29 -14.61 -18.27
N GLY A 77 4.19 -15.19 -17.78
CA GLY A 77 4.19 -16.54 -17.19
C GLY A 77 4.58 -17.63 -18.20
N ASP A 78 3.99 -17.61 -19.40
CA ASP A 78 4.27 -18.61 -20.44
C ASP A 78 5.69 -18.48 -20.99
N SER A 79 6.29 -17.29 -20.93
CA SER A 79 7.71 -17.06 -21.25
C SER A 79 8.68 -17.46 -20.12
N GLY A 80 8.18 -17.96 -19.00
CA GLY A 80 8.98 -18.37 -17.83
C GLY A 80 9.53 -17.21 -17.00
N LYS A 81 9.07 -15.97 -17.23
CA LYS A 81 9.53 -14.77 -16.49
C LYS A 81 8.78 -14.52 -15.19
N LEU A 82 7.60 -15.11 -15.05
CA LEU A 82 6.81 -15.07 -13.83
C LEU A 82 6.52 -16.50 -13.38
N SER A 83 7.08 -16.88 -12.22
CA SER A 83 6.86 -18.21 -11.65
C SER A 83 5.47 -18.32 -11.00
N THR A 84 4.89 -17.19 -10.57
CA THR A 84 3.65 -17.11 -9.77
C THR A 84 2.40 -16.79 -10.60
N LYS A 85 2.40 -17.14 -11.89
CA LYS A 85 1.32 -16.86 -12.86
C LYS A 85 -0.09 -17.13 -12.31
N ASP A 86 -0.33 -18.32 -11.77
CA ASP A 86 -1.68 -18.73 -11.32
C ASP A 86 -2.15 -17.96 -10.09
N ASN A 87 -1.22 -17.64 -9.18
CA ASN A 87 -1.51 -16.81 -8.00
C ASN A 87 -1.87 -15.38 -8.43
N LEU A 88 -1.15 -14.81 -9.41
CA LEU A 88 -1.45 -13.48 -9.94
C LEU A 88 -2.79 -13.45 -10.68
N GLN A 89 -3.15 -14.51 -11.40
CA GLN A 89 -4.49 -14.64 -12.01
C GLN A 89 -5.59 -14.70 -10.95
N SER A 90 -5.36 -15.42 -9.85
CA SER A 90 -6.28 -15.50 -8.73
C SER A 90 -6.45 -14.14 -8.05
N LEU A 91 -5.35 -13.40 -7.84
CA LEU A 91 -5.38 -12.03 -7.31
C LEU A 91 -6.13 -11.07 -8.24
N ARG A 92 -5.95 -11.17 -9.56
CA ARG A 92 -6.72 -10.42 -10.56
C ARG A 92 -8.22 -10.71 -10.45
N CYS A 93 -8.61 -11.98 -10.33
CA CYS A 93 -10.01 -12.37 -10.10
C CYS A 93 -10.54 -11.76 -8.80
N ARG A 94 -9.76 -11.85 -7.72
CA ARG A 94 -10.12 -11.27 -6.42
C ARG A 94 -10.33 -9.75 -6.52
N ARG A 95 -9.48 -9.02 -7.23
CA ARG A 95 -9.67 -7.59 -7.48
C ARG A 95 -10.98 -7.30 -8.22
N ASN A 96 -11.32 -8.08 -9.24
CA ASN A 96 -12.59 -7.92 -9.96
C ASN A 96 -13.79 -8.20 -9.06
N ASP A 97 -13.68 -9.20 -8.19
CA ASP A 97 -14.70 -9.52 -7.20
C ASP A 97 -14.90 -8.37 -6.21
N LEU A 98 -13.84 -7.75 -5.70
CA LEU A 98 -13.97 -6.56 -4.83
C LEU A 98 -14.58 -5.35 -5.56
N ALA A 99 -14.32 -5.21 -6.87
CA ALA A 99 -14.81 -4.08 -7.65
C ALA A 99 -16.30 -4.22 -8.07
N HIS A 100 -16.79 -5.44 -8.23
CA HIS A 100 -18.11 -5.70 -8.82
C HIS A 100 -19.08 -6.43 -7.88
N LYS A 101 -18.57 -7.03 -6.81
CA LYS A 101 -19.38 -7.72 -5.79
C LYS A 101 -19.25 -6.93 -4.48
N LEU A 102 -20.26 -6.98 -3.63
CA LEU A 102 -20.23 -6.39 -2.28
C LEU A 102 -19.35 -7.22 -1.34
N LEU A 103 -18.09 -7.46 -1.74
CA LEU A 103 -17.10 -8.24 -1.03
C LEU A 103 -15.98 -7.33 -0.53
N PHE A 104 -15.35 -7.74 0.56
CA PHE A 104 -14.30 -6.97 1.23
C PHE A 104 -13.07 -7.82 1.45
N ALA A 105 -11.91 -7.17 1.40
CA ALA A 105 -10.64 -7.79 1.71
C ALA A 105 -10.32 -7.61 3.19
N THR A 106 -9.56 -8.55 3.74
CA THR A 106 -8.96 -8.42 5.07
C THR A 106 -7.55 -7.83 4.97
N TRP A 107 -7.00 -7.39 6.09
CA TRP A 107 -5.60 -6.97 6.16
C TRP A 107 -4.63 -8.11 5.82
N ASP A 108 -4.97 -9.35 6.17
CA ASP A 108 -4.17 -10.53 5.83
C ASP A 108 -4.18 -10.82 4.33
N GLU A 109 -5.36 -10.72 3.70
CA GLU A 109 -5.48 -10.84 2.24
C GLU A 109 -4.67 -9.75 1.52
N LEU A 110 -4.73 -8.51 2.03
CA LEU A 110 -3.92 -7.41 1.50
C LEU A 110 -2.41 -7.71 1.68
N SER A 111 -1.99 -8.17 2.85
CA SER A 111 -0.57 -8.49 3.11
C SER A 111 -0.05 -9.55 2.13
N ALA A 112 -0.80 -10.65 1.97
CA ALA A 112 -0.46 -11.69 1.02
C ALA A 112 -0.42 -11.18 -0.44
N ALA A 113 -1.34 -10.28 -0.81
CA ALA A 113 -1.34 -9.66 -2.13
C ALA A 113 -0.11 -8.76 -2.36
N VAL A 114 0.29 -7.97 -1.35
CA VAL A 114 1.49 -7.12 -1.42
C VAL A 114 2.75 -7.97 -1.57
N ASP A 115 2.88 -9.04 -0.78
CA ASP A 115 4.02 -9.96 -0.85
C ASP A 115 4.10 -10.67 -2.21
N LEU A 116 2.96 -11.14 -2.72
CA LEU A 116 2.89 -11.77 -4.04
C LEU A 116 3.27 -10.81 -5.17
N VAL A 117 2.75 -9.58 -5.15
CA VAL A 117 3.09 -8.57 -6.18
C VAL A 117 4.55 -8.20 -6.10
N GLU A 118 5.09 -7.97 -4.90
CA GLU A 118 6.50 -7.64 -4.75
C GLU A 118 7.41 -8.76 -5.27
N ALA A 119 7.13 -10.02 -4.91
CA ALA A 119 7.90 -11.16 -5.41
C ALA A 119 7.90 -11.21 -6.94
N ALA A 120 6.75 -11.00 -7.58
CA ALA A 120 6.64 -10.93 -9.03
C ALA A 120 7.47 -9.76 -9.63
N LEU A 121 7.45 -8.59 -9.00
CA LEU A 121 8.24 -7.44 -9.47
C LEU A 121 9.75 -7.63 -9.25
N GLN A 122 10.15 -8.37 -8.22
CA GLN A 122 11.54 -8.75 -7.96
C GLN A 122 12.04 -9.78 -8.98
N GLU A 123 11.23 -10.78 -9.34
CA GLU A 123 11.56 -11.75 -10.41
C GLU A 123 11.84 -11.04 -11.75
N LEU A 124 11.09 -9.98 -12.04
CA LEU A 124 11.27 -9.15 -13.23
C LEU A 124 12.39 -8.10 -13.09
N ALA A 125 13.07 -8.04 -11.94
CA ALA A 125 14.08 -7.04 -11.60
C ALA A 125 13.60 -5.58 -11.74
N ILE A 126 12.29 -5.34 -11.54
CA ILE A 126 11.69 -4.00 -11.55
C ILE A 126 11.93 -3.29 -10.22
N VAL A 127 11.92 -4.05 -9.13
CA VAL A 127 12.19 -3.55 -7.77
C VAL A 127 13.26 -4.38 -7.09
N GLY A 128 13.97 -3.75 -6.15
CA GLY A 128 14.96 -4.43 -5.30
C GLY A 128 14.33 -5.10 -4.07
N ALA A 129 15.18 -5.41 -3.09
CA ALA A 129 14.75 -5.91 -1.80
C ALA A 129 13.85 -4.90 -1.06
N ARG A 130 12.84 -5.41 -0.35
CA ARG A 130 11.96 -4.58 0.48
C ARG A 130 12.79 -3.92 1.60
N PRO A 131 12.74 -2.58 1.75
CA PRO A 131 13.42 -1.92 2.85
C PRO A 131 12.70 -2.21 4.19
N THR A 132 13.40 -2.02 5.30
CA THR A 132 12.78 -2.11 6.63
C THR A 132 11.89 -0.88 6.84
N LEU A 133 10.60 -1.11 7.08
CA LEU A 133 9.62 -0.04 7.34
C LEU A 133 9.14 -0.12 8.78
N GLU A 134 9.21 1.01 9.50
CA GLU A 134 8.85 1.08 10.92
C GLU A 134 7.98 2.29 11.20
N TYR A 135 6.85 2.08 11.89
CA TYR A 135 6.02 3.18 12.36
C TYR A 135 6.68 3.92 13.53
N PHE A 136 6.61 5.25 13.51
CA PHE A 136 6.97 6.08 14.66
C PHE A 136 5.83 7.04 15.03
N GLY A 137 5.80 7.42 16.31
CA GLY A 137 4.91 8.45 16.84
C GLY A 137 5.60 9.17 17.99
N GLU A 138 5.59 10.49 17.96
CA GLU A 138 6.24 11.35 18.95
C GLU A 138 5.30 12.48 19.36
N ARG A 139 5.45 12.91 20.62
CA ARG A 139 4.69 14.00 21.22
C ARG A 139 5.64 14.92 21.96
N SER A 140 5.52 16.22 21.74
CA SER A 140 6.31 17.21 22.47
C SER A 140 5.84 17.36 23.92
N ALA A 141 6.69 17.93 24.77
CA ALA A 141 6.22 18.54 26.01
C ALA A 141 5.18 19.64 25.70
N VAL A 142 4.33 19.92 26.68
CA VAL A 142 3.41 21.06 26.62
C VAL A 142 4.23 22.33 26.75
N SER A 143 3.98 23.33 25.91
CA SER A 143 4.63 24.64 25.96
C SER A 143 3.60 25.76 25.92
N GLU A 144 3.98 26.97 26.32
CA GLU A 144 3.13 28.15 26.18
C GLU A 144 2.75 28.39 24.73
N SER A 145 1.51 28.83 24.54
CA SER A 145 0.97 29.16 23.23
C SER A 145 1.33 30.60 22.84
N PRO A 146 1.80 30.83 21.60
CA PRO A 146 1.91 32.19 21.06
C PRO A 146 0.55 32.76 20.61
N ASP A 147 -0.51 31.94 20.55
CA ASP A 147 -1.87 32.38 20.22
C ASP A 147 -2.57 32.90 21.49
N PRO A 148 -3.09 34.13 21.51
CA PRO A 148 -3.78 34.70 22.68
C PRO A 148 -5.07 33.97 23.06
N ASN A 149 -5.62 33.11 22.19
CA ASN A 149 -6.83 32.33 22.47
C ASN A 149 -6.56 30.90 22.97
N ALA A 150 -5.30 30.54 23.21
CA ALA A 150 -4.91 29.25 23.79
C ALA A 150 -3.83 29.48 24.83
N LEU A 151 -3.85 28.73 25.93
CA LEU A 151 -2.84 28.89 26.99
C LEU A 151 -1.61 28.04 26.70
N PHE A 152 -1.84 26.84 26.15
CA PHE A 152 -0.76 25.92 25.84
C PHE A 152 -0.90 25.33 24.44
N ILE A 153 0.22 24.85 23.91
CA ILE A 153 0.27 24.05 22.71
C ILE A 153 1.00 22.74 22.96
N ARG A 154 0.65 21.74 22.15
CA ARG A 154 1.33 20.46 22.10
C ARG A 154 1.48 20.02 20.65
N LYS A 155 2.69 19.62 20.28
CA LYS A 155 3.02 19.16 18.92
C LYS A 155 3.09 17.66 18.88
N PHE A 156 2.62 17.09 17.77
CA PHE A 156 2.65 15.67 17.51
C PHE A 156 3.23 15.43 16.13
N LYS A 157 3.88 14.28 15.98
CA LYS A 157 4.26 13.77 14.67
C LYS A 157 4.20 12.24 14.66
N CYS A 158 3.82 11.67 13.55
CA CYS A 158 3.89 10.24 13.31
C CYS A 158 4.18 9.96 11.84
N GLY A 159 4.53 8.72 11.52
CA GLY A 159 4.90 8.38 10.16
C GLY A 159 5.62 7.05 10.04
N ILE A 160 6.33 6.88 8.93
CA ILE A 160 7.12 5.68 8.62
C ILE A 160 8.58 6.06 8.46
N LYS A 161 9.45 5.28 9.10
CA LYS A 161 10.89 5.24 8.84
C LYS A 161 11.20 4.14 7.83
N GLU A 162 12.01 4.45 6.84
CA GLU A 162 12.61 3.51 5.90
C GLU A 162 14.09 3.35 6.27
N ASN A 163 14.51 2.14 6.63
CA ASN A 163 15.88 1.84 7.07
C ASN A 163 16.37 2.79 8.17
N GLY A 164 15.50 3.13 9.13
CA GLY A 164 15.78 4.03 10.24
C GLY A 164 15.69 5.53 9.94
N GLN A 165 15.51 5.94 8.68
CA GLN A 165 15.34 7.34 8.28
C GLN A 165 13.87 7.68 8.06
N VAL A 166 13.43 8.88 8.48
CA VAL A 166 12.04 9.31 8.26
C VAL A 166 11.76 9.46 6.76
N ALA A 167 10.83 8.67 6.24
CA ALA A 167 10.46 8.64 4.82
C ALA A 167 9.06 9.22 4.57
N LEU A 168 8.16 9.13 5.56
CA LEU A 168 6.85 9.74 5.56
C LEU A 168 6.59 10.32 6.94
N GLU A 169 6.11 11.57 7.02
CA GLU A 169 5.78 12.23 8.28
C GLU A 169 4.46 13.01 8.14
N HIS A 170 3.62 12.88 9.15
CA HIS A 170 2.48 13.74 9.40
C HIS A 170 2.66 14.41 10.76
N SER A 171 2.47 15.73 10.82
CA SER A 171 2.58 16.49 12.06
C SER A 171 1.40 17.43 12.25
N TRP A 172 0.96 17.59 13.50
CA TRP A 172 -0.10 18.51 13.88
C TRP A 172 0.17 19.14 15.24
N THR A 173 -0.56 20.21 15.54
CA THR A 173 -0.48 20.93 16.82
C THR A 173 -1.87 21.03 17.42
N GLU A 174 -2.00 20.65 18.69
CA GLU A 174 -3.22 20.88 19.47
C GLU A 174 -3.03 22.10 20.35
N LYS A 175 -4.09 22.91 20.42
CA LYS A 175 -4.21 24.03 21.34
C LYS A 175 -4.99 23.55 22.56
N LEU A 176 -4.51 23.89 23.74
CA LEU A 176 -5.07 23.53 25.05
C LEU A 176 -5.45 24.79 25.84
#